data_AF-A0AAV8Q7T1-F1
#
_entry.id   AF-A0AAV8Q7T1-F1
#
_cell.length_a   1.000
_cell.length_b   1.000
_cell.length_c   1.000
_cell.angle_alpha   90.00
_cell.angle_beta   90.00
_cell.angle_gamma   90.00
#
_symmetry.space_group_name_H-M   'P 1'
#
loop_
_entity.id
_entity.type
_entity.pdbx_description
1 polymer ?
#
loop_
_entity_poly.entity_id
_entity_poly.type
_entity_poly.pdbx_seq_one_letter_code
_entity_poly.pdbx_strand_id
1 'polypeptide(L)'
;MGNPLRAGEKENQEASGQMEVIHNAAHMWVGEPFCYKENMGDFSTAARDSVFYSHHCNIDRMWEIYRNLRGNSIEFEDNDWLDSTFIFHDENKQLVQIRDCLNPSKLRYTFEQVPLPWLGNINCQKTTETKSKSTTELSQTRVGEFGTTPQALDASNPLRVIVARPEKNRKKKDKKEKVAVLQIKDIKFAGSFVRLAHRKKGSRGTDEQGPKKKGKLKLGITPLLEDMGAEAADKLVVTLVLRTGSVTVGGVSIDLLKTDSAAAI
;
A
#
# COMPACT_ATOMS: atom_id res chain seq x y z
N MET A 1 1.71 -3.00 -8.26
CA MET A 1 1.52 -4.42 -8.60
C MET A 1 2.02 -5.39 -7.53
N GLY A 2 2.89 -4.99 -6.58
CA GLY A 2 3.29 -5.85 -5.44
C GLY A 2 4.71 -6.40 -5.59
N ASN A 3 5.19 -7.20 -4.62
CA ASN A 3 6.45 -7.94 -4.69
C ASN A 3 6.16 -9.40 -5.14
N PRO A 4 7.13 -10.11 -5.75
CA PRO A 4 6.92 -11.47 -6.21
C PRO A 4 6.60 -12.45 -5.07
N LEU A 5 5.80 -13.47 -5.41
CA LEU A 5 5.48 -14.64 -4.60
C LEU A 5 5.66 -15.87 -5.47
N ARG A 6 6.61 -16.75 -5.15
CA ARG A 6 6.87 -17.98 -5.94
C ARG A 6 6.56 -19.26 -5.19
N ALA A 7 6.31 -20.31 -5.95
CA ALA A 7 6.10 -21.65 -5.40
C ALA A 7 7.30 -22.10 -4.56
N GLY A 8 7.04 -22.66 -3.39
CA GLY A 8 8.08 -23.15 -2.47
C GLY A 8 8.75 -22.07 -1.60
N GLU A 9 8.52 -20.78 -1.86
CA GLU A 9 8.98 -19.72 -0.98
C GLU A 9 8.14 -19.68 0.30
N LYS A 10 8.77 -19.27 1.41
CA LYS A 10 8.00 -18.91 2.61
C LYS A 10 7.09 -17.74 2.26
N GLU A 11 5.86 -17.81 2.73
CA GLU A 11 4.87 -16.75 2.51
C GLU A 11 5.46 -15.38 2.82
N ASN A 12 5.55 -14.53 1.79
CA ASN A 12 5.95 -13.15 1.94
C ASN A 12 4.71 -12.30 2.26
N GLN A 13 4.52 -12.05 3.56
CA GLN A 13 3.42 -11.24 4.08
C GLN A 13 3.54 -9.74 3.73
N GLU A 14 4.63 -9.34 3.09
CA GLU A 14 4.94 -7.96 2.69
C GLU A 14 4.82 -7.74 1.17
N ALA A 15 4.16 -8.65 0.45
CA ALA A 15 4.08 -8.63 -1.00
C ALA A 15 3.03 -7.66 -1.58
N SER A 16 2.14 -7.11 -0.76
CA SER A 16 1.01 -6.31 -1.24
C SER A 16 1.42 -5.05 -2.01
N GLY A 17 0.65 -4.72 -3.05
CA GLY A 17 0.80 -3.49 -3.83
C GLY A 17 0.08 -2.28 -3.23
N GLN A 18 0.36 -1.07 -3.73
CA GLN A 18 -0.31 0.16 -3.23
C GLN A 18 -1.83 0.16 -3.45
N MET A 19 -2.31 -0.33 -4.60
CA MET A 19 -3.76 -0.41 -4.88
C MET A 19 -4.47 -1.36 -3.91
N GLU A 20 -3.82 -2.47 -3.54
CA GLU A 20 -4.36 -3.44 -2.58
C GLU A 20 -4.57 -2.80 -1.19
N VAL A 21 -3.68 -1.89 -0.78
CA VAL A 21 -3.82 -1.15 0.49
C VAL A 21 -5.09 -0.28 0.51
N ILE A 22 -5.37 0.44 -0.57
CA ILE A 22 -6.57 1.29 -0.67
C ILE A 22 -7.83 0.44 -0.86
N HIS A 23 -7.73 -0.63 -1.64
CA HIS A 23 -8.78 -1.65 -1.80
C HIS A 23 -9.27 -2.19 -0.44
N ASN A 24 -8.34 -2.43 0.50
CA ASN A 24 -8.68 -2.94 1.83
C ASN A 24 -9.53 -1.95 2.64
N ALA A 25 -9.40 -0.64 2.40
CA ALA A 25 -10.20 0.36 3.09
C ALA A 25 -11.68 0.27 2.71
N ALA A 26 -12.00 0.06 1.43
CA ALA A 26 -13.38 -0.08 0.96
C ALA A 26 -14.04 -1.32 1.56
N HIS A 27 -13.34 -2.45 1.57
CA HIS A 27 -13.80 -3.66 2.22
C HIS A 27 -14.10 -3.48 3.71
N MET A 28 -13.18 -2.86 4.43
CA MET A 28 -13.33 -2.58 5.86
C MET A 28 -14.44 -1.57 6.17
N TRP A 29 -14.77 -0.70 5.22
CA TRP A 29 -15.82 0.29 5.35
C TRP A 29 -17.21 -0.29 5.08
N VAL A 30 -17.35 -1.18 4.10
CA VAL A 30 -18.62 -1.84 3.76
C VAL A 30 -18.94 -3.00 4.70
N GLY A 31 -17.93 -3.72 5.18
CA GLY A 31 -18.12 -4.85 6.09
C GLY A 31 -18.78 -4.45 7.40
N GLU A 32 -19.51 -5.39 8.03
CA GLU A 32 -20.20 -5.11 9.27
C GLU A 32 -19.22 -4.65 10.36
N PRO A 33 -19.49 -3.53 11.05
CA PRO A 33 -18.57 -2.99 12.03
C PRO A 33 -18.48 -3.84 13.31
N PHE A 34 -19.47 -4.69 13.57
CA PHE A 34 -19.60 -5.48 14.80
C PHE A 34 -19.61 -6.98 14.49
N CYS A 35 -18.79 -7.76 15.21
CA CYS A 35 -18.65 -9.22 15.10
C CYS A 35 -18.26 -9.75 13.70
N TYR A 36 -17.04 -10.31 13.60
CA TYR A 36 -16.52 -11.05 12.43
C TYR A 36 -16.42 -10.30 11.10
N LYS A 37 -16.93 -9.06 11.00
CA LYS A 37 -16.76 -8.17 9.84
C LYS A 37 -17.37 -8.72 8.54
N GLU A 38 -18.32 -9.63 8.65
CA GLU A 38 -19.01 -10.17 7.49
C GLU A 38 -19.80 -9.06 6.77
N ASN A 39 -20.05 -9.11 5.48
CA ASN A 39 -19.38 -9.95 4.50
C ASN A 39 -18.09 -9.27 4.01
N MET A 40 -18.21 -8.04 3.51
CA MET A 40 -17.11 -7.33 2.84
C MET A 40 -15.83 -7.16 3.69
N GLY A 41 -15.93 -7.18 5.01
CA GLY A 41 -14.80 -7.03 5.94
C GLY A 41 -14.08 -8.34 6.30
N ASP A 42 -14.43 -9.45 5.66
CA ASP A 42 -13.77 -10.76 5.79
C ASP A 42 -13.61 -11.43 4.41
N PHE A 43 -12.39 -11.79 4.00
CA PHE A 43 -12.12 -12.43 2.70
C PHE A 43 -12.88 -13.73 2.43
N SER A 44 -13.21 -14.50 3.46
CA SER A 44 -13.93 -15.78 3.29
C SER A 44 -15.42 -15.59 3.06
N THR A 45 -15.95 -14.41 3.36
CA THR A 45 -17.36 -14.07 3.21
C THR A 45 -17.62 -12.89 2.28
N ALA A 46 -16.60 -12.11 1.90
CA ALA A 46 -16.74 -10.89 1.09
C ALA A 46 -17.55 -11.12 -0.19
N ALA A 47 -17.27 -12.20 -0.92
CA ALA A 47 -17.96 -12.53 -2.17
C ALA A 47 -19.44 -12.93 -2.00
N ARG A 48 -19.94 -13.09 -0.77
CA ARG A 48 -21.38 -13.28 -0.48
C ARG A 48 -22.17 -11.99 -0.63
N ASP A 49 -21.51 -10.84 -0.57
CA ASP A 49 -22.12 -9.56 -0.89
C ASP A 49 -21.86 -9.22 -2.38
N SER A 50 -22.93 -8.99 -3.14
CA SER A 50 -22.83 -8.68 -4.57
C SER A 50 -21.98 -7.45 -4.88
N VAL A 51 -21.87 -6.48 -3.95
CA VAL A 51 -21.05 -5.29 -4.13
C VAL A 51 -19.55 -5.62 -4.26
N PHE A 52 -19.13 -6.79 -3.77
CA PHE A 52 -17.78 -7.32 -3.94
C PHE A 52 -17.33 -7.28 -5.40
N TYR A 53 -18.17 -7.78 -6.31
CA TYR A 53 -17.83 -7.87 -7.72
C TYR A 53 -17.74 -6.48 -8.36
N SER A 54 -18.68 -5.57 -8.06
CA SER A 54 -18.63 -4.19 -8.53
C SER A 54 -17.40 -3.43 -8.03
N HIS A 55 -17.01 -3.64 -6.76
CA HIS A 55 -15.79 -3.11 -6.18
C HIS A 55 -14.55 -3.62 -6.94
N HIS A 56 -14.44 -4.94 -7.12
CA HIS A 56 -13.30 -5.55 -7.83
C HIS A 56 -13.29 -5.20 -9.33
N CYS A 57 -14.43 -4.99 -9.97
CA CYS A 57 -14.50 -4.44 -11.34
C CYS A 57 -13.85 -3.05 -11.41
N ASN A 58 -14.06 -2.18 -10.41
CA ASN A 58 -13.41 -0.88 -10.40
C ASN A 58 -11.91 -0.98 -10.07
N ILE A 59 -11.47 -1.98 -9.29
CA ILE A 59 -10.04 -2.27 -9.08
C ILE A 59 -9.37 -2.72 -10.39
N ASP A 60 -10.03 -3.58 -11.17
CA ASP A 60 -9.58 -3.96 -12.51
C ASP A 60 -9.51 -2.75 -13.45
N ARG A 61 -10.52 -1.87 -13.40
CA ARG A 61 -10.50 -0.58 -14.11
C ARG A 61 -9.33 0.31 -13.71
N MET A 62 -8.93 0.32 -12.42
CA MET A 62 -7.75 1.09 -11.99
C MET A 62 -6.47 0.54 -12.62
N TRP A 63 -6.38 -0.77 -12.84
CA TRP A 63 -5.27 -1.37 -13.57
C TRP A 63 -5.28 -0.95 -15.05
N GLU A 64 -6.42 -0.92 -15.72
CA GLU A 64 -6.52 -0.40 -17.10
C GLU A 64 -6.05 1.06 -17.20
N ILE A 65 -6.51 1.93 -16.30
CA ILE A 65 -6.07 3.34 -16.27
C ILE A 65 -4.56 3.42 -16.05
N TYR A 66 -4.02 2.64 -15.10
CA TYR A 66 -2.59 2.60 -14.83
C TYR A 66 -1.78 2.15 -16.05
N ARG A 67 -2.25 1.13 -16.79
CA ARG A 67 -1.62 0.68 -18.05
C ARG A 67 -1.64 1.78 -19.10
N ASN A 68 -2.77 2.44 -19.30
CA ASN A 68 -2.90 3.53 -20.27
C ASN A 68 -1.95 4.69 -19.95
N LEU A 69 -1.82 5.09 -18.68
CA LEU A 69 -0.87 6.12 -18.24
C LEU A 69 0.60 5.73 -18.46
N ARG A 70 0.91 4.44 -18.53
CA ARG A 70 2.25 3.90 -18.83
C ARG A 70 2.46 3.57 -20.30
N GLY A 71 1.52 3.92 -21.19
CA GLY A 71 1.62 3.57 -22.61
C GLY A 71 1.52 2.06 -22.88
N ASN A 72 0.80 1.33 -22.03
CA ASN A 72 0.55 -0.11 -22.15
C ASN A 72 1.80 -1.00 -22.11
N SER A 73 2.88 -0.54 -21.47
CA SER A 73 4.04 -1.39 -21.16
C SER A 73 3.67 -2.49 -20.16
N ILE A 74 4.17 -3.70 -20.39
CA ILE A 74 4.01 -4.85 -19.49
C ILE A 74 4.55 -4.48 -18.09
N GLU A 75 3.87 -4.95 -17.05
CA GLU A 75 4.25 -4.68 -15.65
C GLU A 75 5.52 -5.44 -15.26
N PHE A 76 5.54 -6.74 -15.55
CA PHE A 76 6.64 -7.63 -15.21
C PHE A 76 6.92 -8.55 -16.39
N GLU A 77 8.17 -8.55 -16.84
CA GLU A 77 8.67 -9.49 -17.86
C GLU A 77 9.13 -10.83 -17.25
N ASP A 78 8.87 -11.03 -15.95
CA ASP A 78 9.23 -12.25 -15.23
C ASP A 78 8.34 -13.41 -15.67
N ASN A 79 8.96 -14.47 -16.20
CA ASN A 79 8.25 -15.67 -16.64
C ASN A 79 7.54 -16.38 -15.47
N ASP A 80 8.08 -16.33 -14.24
CA ASP A 80 7.40 -16.93 -13.08
C ASP A 80 6.03 -16.26 -12.85
N TRP A 81 5.93 -14.96 -13.11
CA TRP A 81 4.68 -14.22 -13.04
C TRP A 81 3.78 -14.48 -14.25
N LEU A 82 4.34 -14.43 -15.48
CA LEU A 82 3.58 -14.60 -16.72
C LEU A 82 2.99 -16.01 -16.88
N ASP A 83 3.72 -17.02 -16.42
CA ASP A 83 3.34 -18.44 -16.48
C ASP A 83 2.57 -18.92 -15.25
N SER A 84 2.31 -18.04 -14.28
CA SER A 84 1.44 -18.36 -13.15
C SER A 84 0.03 -18.72 -13.64
N THR A 85 -0.42 -19.92 -13.28
CA THR A 85 -1.73 -20.48 -13.66
C THR A 85 -2.71 -20.46 -12.49
N PHE A 86 -3.95 -20.11 -12.78
CA PHE A 86 -5.07 -20.20 -11.84
C PHE A 86 -6.15 -21.09 -12.43
N ILE A 87 -6.84 -21.83 -11.57
CA ILE A 87 -7.96 -22.69 -11.97
C ILE A 87 -9.24 -21.94 -11.63
N PHE A 88 -10.04 -21.65 -12.65
CA PHE A 88 -11.39 -21.11 -12.48
C PHE A 88 -12.42 -22.16 -12.92
N HIS A 89 -13.59 -22.11 -12.30
CA HIS A 89 -14.71 -22.91 -12.74
C HIS A 89 -15.48 -22.16 -13.83
N ASP A 90 -15.29 -22.58 -15.08
CA ASP A 90 -16.21 -22.34 -16.19
C ASP A 90 -16.98 -23.65 -16.51
N GLU A 91 -17.81 -23.64 -17.56
CA GLU A 91 -18.54 -24.82 -18.02
C GLU A 91 -17.63 -25.98 -18.48
N ASN A 92 -16.33 -25.73 -18.66
CA ASN A 92 -15.35 -26.67 -19.23
C ASN A 92 -14.11 -26.94 -18.33
N LYS A 93 -14.06 -26.37 -17.11
CA LYS A 93 -12.95 -26.40 -16.14
C LYS A 93 -11.56 -26.05 -16.74
N GLN A 94 -11.45 -24.95 -17.45
CA GLN A 94 -10.18 -24.56 -18.10
C GLN A 94 -9.19 -23.83 -17.16
N LEU A 95 -7.89 -24.02 -17.42
CA LEU A 95 -6.81 -23.28 -16.77
C LEU A 95 -6.65 -21.90 -17.40
N VAL A 96 -6.40 -20.88 -16.58
CA VAL A 96 -6.15 -19.51 -17.05
C VAL A 96 -4.74 -19.09 -16.62
N GLN A 97 -3.94 -18.59 -17.56
CA GLN A 97 -2.61 -18.04 -17.30
C GLN A 97 -2.64 -16.51 -17.20
N ILE A 98 -1.75 -15.92 -16.40
CA ILE A 98 -1.65 -14.46 -16.27
C ILE A 98 -1.40 -13.77 -17.60
N ARG A 99 -0.51 -14.30 -18.45
CA ARG A 99 -0.18 -13.73 -19.77
C ARG A 99 -1.40 -13.54 -20.68
N ASP A 100 -2.42 -14.38 -20.53
CA ASP A 100 -3.63 -14.33 -21.36
C ASP A 100 -4.59 -13.20 -20.92
N CYS A 101 -4.42 -12.71 -19.68
CA CYS A 101 -5.28 -11.69 -19.07
C CYS A 101 -4.71 -10.26 -19.16
N LEU A 102 -3.50 -10.07 -19.71
CA LEU A 102 -2.85 -8.74 -19.77
C LEU A 102 -3.51 -7.75 -20.75
N ASN A 103 -4.39 -8.25 -21.62
CA ASN A 103 -5.14 -7.44 -22.56
C ASN A 103 -6.65 -7.72 -22.42
N PRO A 104 -7.40 -6.87 -21.71
CA PRO A 104 -8.85 -6.96 -21.56
C PRO A 104 -9.62 -7.12 -22.87
N SER A 105 -9.14 -6.52 -23.97
CA SER A 105 -9.80 -6.66 -25.28
C SER A 105 -9.76 -8.10 -25.80
N LYS A 106 -8.73 -8.89 -25.48
CA LYS A 106 -8.70 -10.34 -25.79
C LYS A 106 -9.72 -11.13 -24.97
N LEU A 107 -10.04 -10.64 -23.78
CA LEU A 107 -11.10 -11.17 -22.91
C LEU A 107 -12.50 -10.64 -23.29
N ARG A 108 -12.59 -9.82 -24.36
CA ARG A 108 -13.83 -9.30 -24.94
C ARG A 108 -14.61 -8.36 -24.01
N TYR A 109 -13.90 -7.61 -23.18
CA TYR A 109 -14.49 -6.51 -22.41
C TYR A 109 -13.61 -5.26 -22.43
N THR A 110 -14.21 -4.13 -22.05
CA THR A 110 -13.54 -2.84 -21.85
C THR A 110 -14.34 -2.04 -20.83
N PHE A 111 -13.74 -1.00 -20.26
CA PHE A 111 -14.47 -0.05 -19.43
C PHE A 111 -14.92 1.18 -20.22
N GLU A 112 -16.05 1.74 -19.81
CA GLU A 112 -16.51 3.04 -20.28
C GLU A 112 -15.50 4.13 -19.89
N GLN A 113 -15.21 5.02 -20.83
CA GLN A 113 -14.33 6.16 -20.61
C GLN A 113 -15.07 7.28 -19.92
N VAL A 114 -14.94 7.35 -18.59
CA VAL A 114 -15.50 8.42 -17.76
C VAL A 114 -14.41 9.38 -17.30
N PRO A 115 -14.73 10.68 -17.07
CA PRO A 115 -13.78 11.65 -16.56
C PRO A 115 -13.07 11.18 -15.28
N LEU A 116 -11.78 11.49 -15.16
CA LEU A 116 -10.94 11.15 -14.00
C LEU A 116 -10.64 12.41 -13.17
N PRO A 117 -11.57 12.88 -12.31
CA PRO A 117 -11.42 14.15 -11.60
C PRO A 117 -10.27 14.15 -10.57
N TRP A 118 -9.72 12.98 -10.24
CA TRP A 118 -8.59 12.83 -9.33
C TRP A 118 -7.23 12.85 -10.03
N LEU A 119 -7.18 12.69 -11.36
CA LEU A 119 -5.93 12.66 -12.11
C LEU A 119 -5.35 14.07 -12.21
N GLY A 120 -4.10 14.25 -11.74
CA GLY A 120 -3.42 15.55 -11.72
C GLY A 120 -3.79 16.48 -10.56
N ASN A 121 -4.76 16.10 -9.71
CA ASN A 121 -5.25 16.92 -8.59
C ASN A 121 -4.64 16.53 -7.23
N ILE A 122 -3.39 16.07 -7.21
CA ILE A 122 -2.65 15.87 -5.97
C ILE A 122 -2.13 17.25 -5.56
N ASN A 123 -2.86 17.94 -4.70
CA ASN A 123 -2.48 19.26 -4.21
C ASN A 123 -2.00 19.16 -2.76
N CYS A 124 -0.77 18.69 -2.54
CA CYS A 124 -0.18 18.66 -1.20
C CYS A 124 0.34 20.06 -0.82
N GLN A 125 -0.56 21.05 -0.74
CA GLN A 125 -0.18 22.39 -0.29
C GLN A 125 0.33 22.33 1.14
N LYS A 126 1.47 22.98 1.39
CA LYS A 126 1.87 23.33 2.75
C LYS A 126 0.74 24.16 3.36
N THR A 127 0.13 23.67 4.43
CA THR A 127 -0.82 24.49 5.19
C THR A 127 -0.07 25.73 5.70
N THR A 128 -0.47 26.90 5.23
CA THR A 128 0.05 28.20 5.69
C THR A 128 -0.38 28.55 7.11
N GLU A 129 -1.08 27.65 7.80
CA GLU A 129 -1.38 27.73 9.23
C GLU A 129 -0.14 27.43 10.10
N THR A 130 0.93 28.20 9.89
CA THR A 130 1.89 28.47 10.96
C THR A 130 1.51 29.80 11.60
N LYS A 131 0.32 29.87 12.20
CA LYS A 131 -0.07 31.04 13.02
C LYS A 131 0.28 30.79 14.48
N SER A 132 1.16 31.67 14.95
CA SER A 132 1.57 31.93 16.32
C SER A 132 2.54 30.92 16.96
N LYS A 133 3.66 31.46 17.45
CA LYS A 133 4.44 30.86 18.53
C LYS A 133 3.46 30.64 19.69
N SER A 134 2.94 29.42 19.84
CA SER A 134 2.30 29.02 21.08
C SER A 134 3.30 29.25 22.21
N THR A 135 2.95 30.12 23.16
CA THR A 135 3.66 30.35 24.43
C THR A 135 3.48 29.18 25.40
N THR A 136 2.77 28.13 25.01
CA THR A 136 2.80 26.85 25.70
C THR A 136 4.00 26.08 25.17
N GLU A 137 4.99 25.81 26.03
CA GLU A 137 5.98 24.78 25.78
C GLU A 137 5.24 23.44 25.62
N LEU A 138 4.81 23.15 24.39
CA LEU A 138 4.63 21.78 23.95
C LEU A 138 5.97 21.14 24.22
N SER A 139 6.03 20.29 25.26
CA SER A 139 7.11 19.34 25.51
C SER A 139 7.61 18.84 24.17
N GLN A 140 8.71 19.44 23.70
CA GLN A 140 9.32 19.03 22.45
C GLN A 140 9.94 17.70 22.77
N THR A 141 9.18 16.62 22.62
CA THR A 141 9.74 15.28 22.62
C THR A 141 10.88 15.34 21.60
N ARG A 142 12.13 15.25 22.08
CA ARG A 142 13.31 15.34 21.23
C ARG A 142 13.14 14.27 20.15
N VAL A 143 12.92 14.72 18.92
CA VAL A 143 12.72 13.80 17.80
C VAL A 143 14.10 13.22 17.47
N GLY A 144 14.29 11.94 17.77
CA GLY A 144 15.52 11.21 17.49
C GLY A 144 15.48 10.52 16.13
N GLU A 145 16.62 9.95 15.73
CA GLU A 145 16.66 8.98 14.63
C GLU A 145 16.01 7.65 15.06
N PHE A 146 15.60 6.82 14.11
CA PHE A 146 15.03 5.51 14.44
C PHE A 146 16.12 4.66 15.10
N GLY A 147 15.85 4.16 16.30
CA GLY A 147 16.80 3.29 17.02
C GLY A 147 16.96 1.93 16.36
N THR A 148 17.80 1.07 16.92
CA THR A 148 17.98 -0.31 16.44
C THR A 148 16.90 -1.27 16.94
N THR A 149 16.07 -0.83 17.89
CA THR A 149 15.02 -1.63 18.51
C THR A 149 13.65 -1.32 17.91
N PRO A 150 12.82 -2.36 17.66
CA PRO A 150 11.44 -2.14 17.23
C PRO A 150 10.65 -1.32 18.25
N GLN A 151 9.84 -0.39 17.77
CA GLN A 151 9.04 0.52 18.58
C GLN A 151 7.56 0.25 18.41
N ALA A 152 6.85 0.06 19.52
CA ALA A 152 5.39 -0.03 19.52
C ALA A 152 4.80 1.37 19.28
N LEU A 153 3.80 1.46 18.41
CA LEU A 153 3.08 2.71 18.19
C LEU A 153 2.05 2.90 19.30
N ASP A 154 1.92 4.13 19.77
CA ASP A 154 0.91 4.55 20.73
C ASP A 154 -0.10 5.47 20.01
N ALA A 155 -1.39 5.27 20.25
CA ALA A 155 -2.45 6.11 19.72
C ALA A 155 -2.45 7.51 20.38
N SER A 156 -1.99 7.61 21.63
CA SER A 156 -1.95 8.87 22.38
C SER A 156 -0.68 9.67 22.12
N ASN A 157 0.41 9.01 21.74
CA ASN A 157 1.70 9.63 21.47
C ASN A 157 2.26 9.20 20.11
N PRO A 158 2.03 9.99 19.05
CA PRO A 158 2.55 9.70 17.72
C PRO A 158 4.07 9.53 17.71
N LEU A 159 4.54 8.48 17.06
CA LEU A 159 5.97 8.25 16.89
C LEU A 159 6.53 9.24 15.86
N ARG A 160 7.42 10.13 16.30
CA ARG A 160 8.12 11.09 15.43
C ARG A 160 9.57 10.69 15.31
N VAL A 161 10.06 10.61 14.07
CA VAL A 161 11.40 10.11 13.76
C VAL A 161 12.05 10.99 12.71
N ILE A 162 13.33 11.32 12.91
CA ILE A 162 14.15 11.99 11.91
C ILE A 162 14.72 10.93 10.97
N VAL A 163 14.48 11.11 9.67
CA VAL A 163 14.96 10.20 8.62
C VAL A 163 15.85 10.97 7.66
N ALA A 164 17.11 10.54 7.53
CA ALA A 164 18.06 11.10 6.59
C ALA A 164 17.65 10.78 5.15
N ARG A 165 17.85 11.74 4.25
CA ARG A 165 17.63 11.55 2.82
C ARG A 165 18.93 11.13 2.14
N PRO A 166 18.87 10.22 1.15
CA PRO A 166 20.05 9.80 0.39
C PRO A 166 20.59 10.94 -0.49
N GLU A 167 19.72 11.75 -1.09
CA GLU A 167 20.10 12.84 -1.99
C GLU A 167 19.12 14.03 -1.88
N LYS A 168 19.64 15.25 -2.13
CA LYS A 168 18.92 16.54 -2.08
C LYS A 168 18.95 17.23 -3.43
N ASN A 169 18.00 18.14 -3.68
CA ASN A 169 17.98 18.98 -4.89
C ASN A 169 18.28 18.23 -6.20
N ARG A 170 17.61 17.08 -6.37
CA ARG A 170 17.86 16.19 -7.53
C ARG A 170 17.38 16.84 -8.81
N LYS A 171 18.07 16.58 -9.93
CA LYS A 171 17.65 17.09 -11.24
C LYS A 171 16.40 16.35 -11.71
N LYS A 172 15.60 16.98 -12.58
CA LYS A 172 14.37 16.38 -13.15
C LYS A 172 14.62 15.02 -13.80
N LYS A 173 15.77 14.83 -14.47
CA LYS A 173 16.16 13.56 -15.08
C LYS A 173 16.32 12.45 -14.02
N ASP A 174 17.07 12.73 -12.96
CA ASP A 174 17.35 11.77 -11.89
C ASP A 174 16.08 11.39 -11.12
N LYS A 175 15.13 12.33 -10.97
CA LYS A 175 13.81 12.08 -10.37
C LYS A 175 12.95 11.12 -11.20
N LYS A 176 13.06 11.16 -12.53
CA LYS A 176 12.36 10.25 -13.43
C LYS A 176 12.98 8.85 -13.40
N GLU A 177 14.30 8.74 -13.32
CA GLU A 177 15.01 7.46 -13.28
C GLU A 177 14.95 6.79 -11.91
N LYS A 178 15.04 7.57 -10.82
CA LYS A 178 15.00 7.07 -9.46
C LYS A 178 13.97 7.83 -8.64
N VAL A 179 13.00 7.13 -8.08
CA VAL A 179 12.01 7.72 -7.18
C VAL A 179 12.48 7.59 -5.73
N ALA A 180 12.36 8.67 -4.97
CA ALA A 180 12.50 8.62 -3.51
C ALA A 180 11.29 7.93 -2.90
N VAL A 181 11.54 6.85 -2.16
CA VAL A 181 10.52 6.01 -1.53
C VAL A 181 10.78 5.93 -0.03
N LEU A 182 9.80 6.39 0.76
CA LEU A 182 9.76 6.16 2.20
C LEU A 182 9.33 4.71 2.46
N GLN A 183 10.15 3.98 3.21
CA GLN A 183 9.92 2.60 3.59
C GLN A 183 9.73 2.48 5.10
N ILE A 184 8.63 1.85 5.50
CA ILE A 184 8.40 1.39 6.87
C ILE A 184 8.56 -0.13 6.88
N LYS A 185 9.52 -0.63 7.66
CA LYS A 185 9.98 -2.02 7.66
C LYS A 185 9.53 -2.74 8.94
N ASP A 186 9.38 -4.06 8.84
CA ASP A 186 9.07 -4.96 9.96
C ASP A 186 7.84 -4.51 10.76
N ILE A 187 6.77 -4.11 10.05
CA ILE A 187 5.51 -3.74 10.69
C ILE A 187 4.90 -5.02 11.24
N LYS A 188 4.81 -5.14 12.57
CA LYS A 188 4.14 -6.25 13.25
C LYS A 188 2.83 -5.81 13.82
N PHE A 189 1.76 -6.52 13.50
CA PHE A 189 0.43 -6.22 14.03
C PHE A 189 -0.36 -7.51 14.31
N ALA A 190 -1.36 -7.40 15.17
CA ALA A 190 -2.32 -8.45 15.47
C ALA A 190 -3.60 -8.22 14.65
N GLY A 191 -3.94 -9.16 13.76
CA GLY A 191 -5.11 -9.08 12.88
C GLY A 191 -4.97 -8.07 11.72
N SER A 192 -5.26 -8.51 10.49
CA SER A 192 -5.42 -7.61 9.34
C SER A 192 -6.34 -8.24 8.32
N PHE A 193 -7.04 -7.35 7.60
CA PHE A 193 -7.83 -7.67 6.43
C PHE A 193 -7.03 -8.41 5.34
N VAL A 194 -5.69 -8.29 5.30
CA VAL A 194 -4.80 -8.98 4.33
C VAL A 194 -4.74 -10.51 4.53
N ARG A 195 -5.22 -11.06 5.65
CA ARG A 195 -5.54 -12.50 5.73
C ARG A 195 -6.30 -12.81 7.02
N LEU A 196 -7.37 -13.57 6.90
CA LEU A 196 -7.96 -14.27 8.04
C LEU A 196 -6.99 -15.34 8.52
N ALA A 197 -6.84 -15.47 9.84
CA ALA A 197 -6.31 -16.72 10.37
C ALA A 197 -7.37 -17.80 10.12
N HIS A 198 -7.03 -18.92 9.49
CA HIS A 198 -7.90 -20.09 9.52
C HIS A 198 -8.09 -20.49 10.98
N ARG A 199 -9.26 -20.18 11.53
CA ARG A 199 -9.62 -20.54 12.91
C ARG A 199 -9.62 -22.06 13.00
N LYS A 200 -8.64 -22.65 13.71
CA LYS A 200 -8.75 -24.05 14.12
C LYS A 200 -10.02 -24.18 14.97
N LYS A 201 -10.87 -25.15 14.66
CA LYS A 201 -12.09 -25.45 15.42
C LYS A 201 -11.72 -25.60 16.91
N GLY A 202 -12.19 -24.70 17.77
CA GLY A 202 -12.05 -24.81 19.23
C GLY A 202 -11.48 -23.61 19.99
N SER A 203 -10.96 -22.56 19.35
CA SER A 203 -10.34 -21.43 20.07
C SER A 203 -11.30 -20.24 20.26
N ARG A 204 -11.79 -20.03 21.49
CA ARG A 204 -12.36 -18.75 21.97
C ARG A 204 -11.23 -17.83 22.45
N GLY A 205 -10.37 -17.36 21.54
CA GLY A 205 -9.31 -16.40 21.86
C GLY A 205 -9.65 -15.00 21.38
N THR A 206 -9.23 -13.97 22.12
CA THR A 206 -9.31 -12.57 21.67
C THR A 206 -8.26 -12.31 20.58
N ASP A 207 -8.46 -11.29 19.75
CA ASP A 207 -7.59 -10.94 18.59
C ASP A 207 -6.09 -10.78 18.95
N GLU A 208 -5.77 -10.64 20.24
CA GLU A 208 -4.42 -10.48 20.77
C GLU A 208 -3.56 -11.76 20.79
N GLN A 209 -4.15 -12.96 20.73
CA GLN A 209 -3.39 -14.23 20.77
C GLN A 209 -3.17 -14.87 19.37
N GLY A 210 -3.48 -14.14 18.29
CA GLY A 210 -3.22 -14.59 16.92
C GLY A 210 -1.73 -14.50 16.52
N PRO A 211 -1.30 -15.23 15.47
CA PRO A 211 0.06 -15.11 14.95
C PRO A 211 0.35 -13.67 14.51
N LYS A 212 1.42 -13.08 15.05
CA LYS A 212 1.89 -11.73 14.67
C LYS A 212 2.37 -11.75 13.23
N LYS A 213 1.77 -10.90 12.39
CA LYS A 213 2.13 -10.80 10.97
C LYS A 213 3.20 -9.76 10.73
N LYS A 214 3.95 -9.89 9.64
CA LYS A 214 4.92 -8.89 9.18
C LYS A 214 4.37 -8.17 7.95
N GLY A 215 4.63 -6.87 7.87
CA GLY A 215 4.21 -6.00 6.79
C GLY A 215 5.29 -4.98 6.45
N LYS A 216 5.26 -4.49 5.21
CA LYS A 216 6.10 -3.39 4.74
C LYS A 216 5.24 -2.37 4.01
N LEU A 217 5.51 -1.08 4.24
CA LEU A 217 4.87 0.01 3.51
C LEU A 217 5.90 0.78 2.68
N LYS A 218 5.59 1.02 1.40
CA LYS A 218 6.40 1.80 0.47
C LYS A 218 5.58 2.99 -0.05
N LEU A 219 6.01 4.21 0.26
CA LEU A 219 5.35 5.45 -0.16
C LEU A 219 6.29 6.26 -1.06
N GLY A 220 5.85 6.54 -2.29
CA GLY A 220 6.59 7.44 -3.19
C GLY A 220 6.44 8.89 -2.72
N ILE A 221 7.54 9.54 -2.36
CA ILE A 221 7.52 10.89 -1.78
C ILE A 221 8.12 11.95 -2.72
N THR A 222 8.51 11.57 -3.95
CA THR A 222 9.18 12.53 -4.87
C THR A 222 8.32 13.76 -5.18
N PRO A 223 7.05 13.63 -5.60
CA PRO A 223 6.18 14.80 -5.81
C PRO A 223 5.92 15.56 -4.50
N LEU A 224 5.71 14.83 -3.40
CA LEU A 224 5.47 15.43 -2.08
C LEU A 224 6.61 16.33 -1.60
N LEU A 225 7.87 16.00 -1.92
CA LEU A 225 9.01 16.83 -1.58
C LEU A 225 9.02 18.17 -2.33
N GLU A 226 8.51 18.18 -3.56
CA GLU A 226 8.36 19.40 -4.38
C GLU A 226 7.23 20.25 -3.81
N ASP A 227 6.06 19.65 -3.58
CA ASP A 227 4.87 20.34 -3.07
C ASP A 227 5.10 20.97 -1.69
N MET A 228 5.87 20.30 -0.82
CA MET A 228 6.22 20.80 0.52
C MET A 228 7.40 21.79 0.51
N GLY A 229 8.08 22.00 -0.63
CA GLY A 229 9.31 22.78 -0.70
C GLY A 229 10.46 22.18 0.13
N ALA A 230 10.47 20.86 0.31
CA ALA A 230 11.41 20.13 1.15
C ALA A 230 12.62 19.55 0.38
N GLU A 231 12.77 19.88 -0.90
CA GLU A 231 13.80 19.35 -1.79
C GLU A 231 15.24 19.54 -1.29
N ALA A 232 15.50 20.66 -0.63
CA ALA A 232 16.80 21.02 -0.08
C ALA A 232 17.09 20.44 1.31
N ALA A 233 16.07 19.88 1.99
CA ALA A 233 16.21 19.40 3.36
C ALA A 233 17.02 18.10 3.44
N ASP A 234 17.95 18.03 4.40
CA ASP A 234 18.83 16.88 4.63
C ASP A 234 18.11 15.71 5.28
N LYS A 235 17.20 16.06 6.18
CA LYS A 235 16.45 15.13 7.01
C LYS A 235 14.99 15.54 6.98
N LEU A 236 14.11 14.55 7.07
CA LEU A 236 12.67 14.76 7.18
C LEU A 236 12.20 14.27 8.55
N VAL A 237 11.18 14.92 9.09
CA VAL A 237 10.46 14.39 10.24
C VAL A 237 9.30 13.56 9.72
N VAL A 238 9.34 12.26 10.01
CA VAL A 238 8.25 11.33 9.71
C VAL A 238 7.46 11.12 11.00
N THR A 239 6.15 11.35 10.93
CA THR A 239 5.22 11.14 12.05
C THR A 239 4.32 9.96 11.73
N LEU A 240 4.39 8.92 12.56
CA LEU A 240 3.53 7.74 12.48
C LEU A 240 2.43 7.86 13.55
N VAL A 241 1.18 7.87 13.10
CA VAL A 241 0.00 7.99 13.96
C VAL A 241 -0.77 6.68 13.95
N LEU A 242 -0.86 6.01 15.09
CA LEU A 242 -1.68 4.81 15.23
C LEU A 242 -3.16 5.21 15.29
N ARG A 243 -3.97 4.64 14.40
CA ARG A 243 -5.42 4.87 14.36
C ARG A 243 -6.23 3.75 15.00
N THR A 244 -5.79 2.51 14.83
CA THR A 244 -6.48 1.33 15.36
C THR A 244 -5.52 0.15 15.49
N GLY A 245 -5.86 -0.78 16.37
CA GLY A 245 -5.09 -2.01 16.61
C GLY A 245 -3.79 -1.80 17.39
N SER A 246 -3.00 -2.87 17.48
CA SER A 246 -1.67 -2.86 18.11
C SER A 246 -0.62 -3.10 17.02
N VAL A 247 0.29 -2.14 16.86
CA VAL A 247 1.30 -2.14 15.79
C VAL A 247 2.69 -1.85 16.38
N THR A 248 3.68 -2.62 15.96
CA THR A 248 5.11 -2.38 16.20
C THR A 248 5.80 -2.13 14.88
N VAL A 249 6.68 -1.14 14.81
CA VAL A 249 7.48 -0.83 13.62
C VAL A 249 8.94 -1.18 13.92
N GLY A 250 9.62 -1.85 12.99
CA GLY A 250 11.04 -2.19 13.16
C GLY A 250 12.02 -1.25 12.45
N GLY A 251 11.56 -0.40 11.54
CA GLY A 251 12.42 0.59 10.89
C GLY A 251 11.70 1.59 10.00
N VAL A 252 12.31 2.77 9.84
CA VAL A 252 11.88 3.82 8.90
C VAL A 252 13.09 4.33 8.12
N SER A 253 13.03 4.30 6.78
CA SER A 253 14.14 4.69 5.92
C SER A 253 13.65 5.29 4.60
N ILE A 254 14.45 6.16 3.97
CA ILE A 254 14.17 6.69 2.62
C ILE A 254 15.24 6.16 1.67
N ASP A 255 14.80 5.43 0.65
CA ASP A 255 15.68 4.84 -0.37
C ASP A 255 15.35 5.40 -1.76
N LEU A 256 16.34 5.46 -2.64
CA LEU A 256 16.14 5.74 -4.06
C LEU A 256 15.94 4.42 -4.81
N LEU A 257 14.74 4.21 -5.35
CA LEU A 257 14.41 3.04 -6.15
C LEU A 257 14.37 3.41 -7.62
N LYS A 258 14.94 2.55 -8.48
CA LYS A 258 14.84 2.72 -9.93
C LYS A 258 13.37 2.61 -10.36
N THR A 259 13.00 3.40 -11.35
CA THR A 259 11.71 3.26 -12.04
C THR A 259 11.86 2.24 -13.16
N ASP A 260 10.94 1.29 -13.23
CA ASP A 260 10.90 0.29 -14.30
C ASP A 260 10.27 0.85 -15.59
N SER A 261 10.15 2.18 -15.73
CA SER A 261 9.54 2.80 -16.90
C SER A 261 10.05 4.22 -17.12
N ALA A 262 10.50 4.46 -18.35
CA ALA A 262 10.69 5.78 -18.94
C ALA A 262 9.35 6.53 -19.16
N ALA A 263 8.37 6.38 -18.26
CA ALA A 263 7.07 7.01 -18.40
C ALA A 263 7.17 8.46 -17.92
N ALA A 264 7.05 9.36 -18.88
CA ALA A 264 6.91 10.78 -18.67
C ALA A 264 5.73 11.05 -17.72
N ILE A 265 6.05 11.68 -16.58
CA ILE A 265 5.21 12.72 -16.01
C ILE A 265 5.90 14.05 -16.32
#